data_AF-A0A7S3T260-F1
#
_entry.id   AF-A0A7S3T260-F1
#
_cell.length_a   1.000
_cell.length_b   1.000
_cell.length_c   1.000
_cell.angle_alpha   90.00
_cell.angle_beta   90.00
_cell.angle_gamma   90.00
#
_symmetry.space_group_name_H-M   'P 1'
#
loop_
_entity.id
_entity.type
_entity.pdbx_description
1 polymer ?
#
loop_
_entity_poly.entity_id
_entity_poly.type
_entity_poly.pdbx_seq_one_letter_code
_entity_poly.pdbx_strand_id
1 'polypeptide(L)'
;RLSPRIGNIIDYLTFYVTCYMQRGLFTRHKSVWVLMLAMKIESVAGRLSPAYVGNLLKGGGALDPKSERPKPHDWLPENVWMNVLAVSRTVQMMRDLPESIANPRTAEEWKAWYDHDAPETQEIPEFQERLEIFERMLVVRALREDRALLSAQEYVSTSLGSRYSDSRPLDLAALVEESTPRVPTIALLSQGADPTGPIVDLAKKRKRQVLMISMGQGQEPAARKLLNTGIASGDWVLLQNCHLGLGFMVEVEQFMLRLETEPVETFRLWISAEPHPKFPIGLLQMSIKITNEAPAGIKAGLKNSYAWVNQDMLDSVSQPQWRSMLYALCFMHTIVQERRKFGPIGWNIPYEFNASDLRISVRQVRLFLESYDDIPLQALHYCTGEANYGGRVTDDKDVRLISAFLSRYFN
;
A
#
# COMPACT_ATOMS: atom_id res chain seq x y z
N ARG A 1 6.29 38.64 15.90
CA ARG A 1 5.33 38.43 14.78
C ARG A 1 5.82 37.44 13.70
N LEU A 2 7.14 37.20 13.50
CA LEU A 2 7.62 36.19 12.54
C LEU A 2 7.51 34.72 13.01
N SER A 3 7.59 34.46 14.31
CA SER A 3 7.61 33.10 14.88
C SER A 3 6.41 32.21 14.51
N PRO A 4 5.15 32.68 14.56
CA PRO A 4 3.99 31.84 14.21
C PRO A 4 3.95 31.50 12.72
N ARG A 5 4.36 32.44 11.86
CA ARG A 5 4.40 32.25 10.41
C ARG A 5 5.42 31.17 10.01
N ILE A 6 6.60 31.19 10.62
CA ILE A 6 7.64 30.18 10.38
C ILE A 6 7.13 28.80 10.80
N GLY A 7 6.52 28.69 11.99
CA GLY A 7 5.92 27.44 12.44
C GLY A 7 4.87 26.89 11.47
N ASN A 8 3.96 27.74 11.00
CA ASN A 8 2.93 27.34 10.04
C ASN A 8 3.51 26.90 8.68
N ILE A 9 4.56 27.58 8.19
CA ILE A 9 5.23 27.21 6.94
C ILE A 9 5.91 25.85 7.07
N ILE A 10 6.62 25.61 8.19
CA ILE A 10 7.28 24.33 8.45
C ILE A 10 6.25 23.21 8.53
N ASP A 11 5.17 23.42 9.28
CA ASP A 11 4.10 22.42 9.44
C ASP A 11 3.47 22.06 8.09
N TYR A 12 3.07 23.08 7.33
CA TYR A 12 2.46 22.90 6.02
C TYR A 12 3.40 22.23 5.03
N LEU A 13 4.63 22.73 4.87
CA LEU A 13 5.58 22.19 3.88
C LEU A 13 6.00 20.76 4.22
N THR A 14 6.26 20.46 5.49
CA THR A 14 6.61 19.09 5.92
C THR A 14 5.50 18.13 5.49
N PHE A 15 4.24 18.49 5.78
CA PHE A 15 3.11 17.66 5.44
C PHE A 15 2.84 17.56 3.94
N TYR A 16 2.91 18.70 3.22
CA TYR A 16 2.72 18.76 1.77
C TYR A 16 3.74 17.89 1.04
N VAL A 17 5.03 18.00 1.40
CA VAL A 17 6.10 17.19 0.81
C VAL A 17 5.92 15.72 1.14
N THR A 18 5.53 15.35 2.36
CA THR A 18 5.20 13.96 2.69
C THR A 18 4.09 13.41 1.78
N CYS A 19 3.00 14.16 1.62
CA CYS A 19 1.90 13.77 0.74
C CYS A 19 2.36 13.61 -0.71
N TYR A 20 3.17 14.55 -1.22
CA TYR A 20 3.72 14.48 -2.57
C TYR A 20 4.59 13.24 -2.77
N MET A 21 5.49 12.96 -1.82
CA MET A 21 6.39 11.80 -1.88
C MET A 21 5.63 10.47 -1.78
N GLN A 22 4.66 10.37 -0.87
CA GLN A 22 3.86 9.15 -0.68
C GLN A 22 3.03 8.77 -1.91
N ARG A 23 2.66 9.72 -2.78
CA ARG A 23 1.93 9.42 -4.03
C ARG A 23 2.74 8.51 -4.94
N GLY A 24 4.05 8.71 -5.02
CA GLY A 24 4.96 7.93 -5.88
C GLY A 24 5.56 6.69 -5.22
N LEU A 25 5.25 6.43 -3.94
CA LEU A 25 5.77 5.29 -3.19
C LEU A 25 4.75 4.17 -3.12
N PHE A 26 5.20 2.93 -3.35
CA PHE A 26 4.39 1.75 -3.06
C PHE A 26 4.05 1.69 -1.56
N THR A 27 2.88 1.14 -1.24
CA THR A 27 2.26 1.09 0.08
C THR A 27 3.21 0.47 1.11
N ARG A 28 3.95 -0.58 0.73
CA ARG A 28 4.96 -1.23 1.58
C ARG A 28 6.12 -0.32 2.00
N HIS A 29 6.40 0.75 1.25
CA HIS A 29 7.49 1.68 1.54
C HIS A 29 7.03 2.97 2.23
N LYS A 30 5.73 3.29 2.21
CA LYS A 30 5.21 4.54 2.77
C LYS A 30 5.50 4.67 4.26
N SER A 31 5.27 3.61 5.03
CA SER A 31 5.54 3.57 6.48
C SER A 31 7.03 3.75 6.78
N VAL A 32 7.90 3.05 6.05
CA VAL A 32 9.35 3.14 6.21
C VAL A 32 9.85 4.55 5.89
N TRP A 33 9.38 5.16 4.80
CA TRP A 33 9.78 6.50 4.43
C TRP A 33 9.38 7.55 5.48
N VAL A 34 8.15 7.46 6.01
CA VAL A 34 7.70 8.38 7.06
C VAL A 34 8.46 8.17 8.37
N LEU A 35 8.78 6.91 8.73
CA LEU A 35 9.64 6.62 9.86
C LEU A 35 11.03 7.26 9.69
N MET A 36 11.63 7.14 8.51
CA MET A 36 12.91 7.79 8.22
C MET A 36 12.82 9.32 8.33
N LEU A 37 11.73 9.92 7.84
CA LEU A 37 11.47 11.36 7.99
C LEU A 37 11.36 11.75 9.47
N ALA A 38 10.55 11.04 10.25
CA ALA A 38 10.36 11.29 11.68
C ALA A 38 11.71 11.21 12.44
N MET A 39 12.46 10.12 12.23
CA MET A 39 13.78 9.95 12.85
C MET A 39 14.75 11.07 12.44
N LYS A 40 14.71 11.52 11.18
CA LYS A 40 15.58 12.60 10.71
C LYS A 40 15.22 13.93 11.36
N ILE A 41 13.94 14.25 11.48
CA ILE A 41 13.45 15.45 12.15
C ILE A 41 13.86 15.44 13.64
N GLU A 42 13.60 14.34 14.35
CA GLU A 42 13.94 14.20 15.77
C GLU A 42 15.46 14.23 16.01
N SER A 43 16.24 13.63 15.11
CA SER A 43 17.70 13.65 15.18
C SER A 43 18.26 15.07 14.99
N VAL A 44 17.73 15.84 14.03
CA VAL A 44 18.14 17.24 13.82
C VAL A 44 17.71 18.12 15.00
N ALA A 45 16.57 17.80 15.62
CA ALA A 45 16.10 18.49 16.82
C ALA A 45 16.88 18.11 18.11
N GLY A 46 17.82 17.16 18.04
CA GLY A 46 18.60 16.69 19.19
C GLY A 46 17.84 15.79 20.16
N ARG A 47 16.64 15.32 19.79
CA ARG A 47 15.79 14.45 20.62
C ARG A 47 15.97 12.96 20.33
N LEU A 48 16.68 12.62 19.24
CA LEU A 48 16.99 11.23 18.89
C LEU A 48 18.49 11.00 18.71
N SER A 49 19.03 10.09 19.52
CA SER A 49 20.44 9.69 19.44
C SER A 49 20.73 8.79 18.22
N PRO A 50 21.85 9.01 17.50
CA PRO A 50 22.29 8.09 16.45
C PRO A 50 22.49 6.65 16.93
N ALA A 51 22.85 6.46 18.20
CA ALA A 51 23.02 5.13 18.78
C ALA A 51 21.69 4.36 18.84
N TYR A 52 20.59 5.06 19.15
CA TYR A 52 19.25 4.47 19.22
C TYR A 52 18.78 4.03 17.82
N VAL A 53 19.03 4.85 16.80
CA VAL A 53 18.76 4.49 15.39
C VAL A 53 19.61 3.29 14.96
N GLY A 54 20.90 3.28 15.31
CA GLY A 54 21.79 2.15 15.05
C GLY A 54 21.29 0.86 15.69
N ASN A 55 20.79 0.95 16.93
CA ASN A 55 20.19 -0.18 17.62
C ASN A 55 18.93 -0.66 16.91
N LEU A 56 17.98 0.22 16.57
CA LEU A 56 16.76 -0.14 15.82
C LEU A 56 17.07 -0.95 14.55
N LEU A 57 18.10 -0.54 13.79
CA LEU A 57 18.44 -1.16 12.52
C LEU A 57 19.23 -2.46 12.65
N LYS A 58 20.15 -2.56 13.62
CA LYS A 58 21.10 -3.68 13.74
C LYS A 58 20.73 -4.68 14.84
N GLY A 59 20.22 -4.16 15.96
CA GLY A 59 19.90 -4.95 17.15
C GLY A 59 21.12 -5.69 17.69
N GLY A 60 20.88 -6.92 18.13
CA GLY A 60 21.89 -7.84 18.63
C GLY A 60 22.65 -8.60 17.56
N GLY A 61 22.44 -8.32 16.27
CA GLY A 61 23.00 -9.12 15.17
C GLY A 61 24.54 -9.12 15.08
N ALA A 62 25.22 -8.20 15.77
CA ALA A 62 26.68 -8.15 15.86
C ALA A 62 27.25 -8.81 17.13
N LEU A 63 26.39 -9.29 18.04
CA LEU A 63 26.81 -9.96 19.27
C LEU A 63 27.01 -11.45 19.00
N ASP A 64 28.05 -12.03 19.61
CA ASP A 64 28.28 -13.48 19.55
C ASP A 64 27.66 -14.14 20.80
N PRO A 65 26.61 -14.99 20.65
CA PRO A 65 25.96 -15.66 21.78
C PRO A 65 26.91 -16.42 22.71
N LYS A 66 28.05 -16.91 22.21
CA LYS A 66 29.03 -17.65 23.03
C LYS A 66 29.83 -16.76 23.98
N SER A 67 29.95 -15.48 23.63
CA SER A 67 30.67 -14.47 24.41
C SER A 67 29.77 -13.69 25.37
N GLU A 68 28.45 -13.90 25.26
CA GLU A 68 27.43 -13.13 25.93
C GLU A 68 26.81 -13.88 27.11
N ARG A 69 26.09 -13.15 27.96
CA ARG A 69 25.32 -13.75 29.05
C ARG A 69 24.28 -14.70 28.46
N PRO A 70 24.12 -15.95 28.96
CA PRO A 70 23.11 -16.87 28.45
C PRO A 70 21.70 -16.35 28.72
N LYS A 71 20.75 -16.72 27.87
CA LYS A 71 19.34 -16.38 28.06
C LYS A 71 18.82 -16.92 29.41
N PRO A 72 17.96 -16.16 30.12
CA PRO A 72 17.49 -16.57 31.44
C PRO A 72 16.38 -17.62 31.42
N HIS A 73 15.63 -17.73 30.31
CA HIS A 73 14.46 -18.60 30.20
C HIS A 73 14.41 -19.34 28.86
N ASP A 74 13.86 -20.56 28.86
CA ASP A 74 13.79 -21.41 27.67
C ASP A 74 12.88 -20.85 26.57
N TRP A 75 11.79 -20.17 26.96
CA TRP A 75 10.82 -19.58 26.03
C TRP A 75 11.40 -18.42 25.21
N LEU A 76 12.48 -17.78 25.68
CA LEU A 76 13.10 -16.67 24.99
C LEU A 76 14.06 -17.19 23.90
N PRO A 77 13.92 -16.78 22.64
CA PRO A 77 14.89 -17.15 21.60
C PRO A 77 16.25 -16.48 21.80
N GLU A 78 17.33 -17.14 21.36
CA GLU A 78 18.70 -16.62 21.52
C GLU A 78 18.91 -15.29 20.77
N ASN A 79 18.39 -15.17 19.54
CA ASN A 79 18.47 -13.94 18.75
C ASN A 79 17.72 -12.78 19.42
N VAL A 80 16.57 -13.05 20.01
CA VAL A 80 15.79 -12.07 20.77
C VAL A 80 16.57 -11.62 22.00
N TRP A 81 17.21 -12.56 22.70
CA TRP A 81 18.05 -12.22 23.85
C TRP A 81 19.24 -11.34 23.46
N MET A 82 19.91 -11.61 22.33
CA MET A 82 20.95 -10.72 21.81
C MET A 82 20.42 -9.31 21.54
N ASN A 83 19.20 -9.17 21.02
CA ASN A 83 18.57 -7.86 20.82
C ASN A 83 18.36 -7.13 22.16
N VAL A 84 17.89 -7.83 23.19
CA VAL A 84 17.71 -7.27 24.54
C VAL A 84 19.04 -6.76 25.10
N LEU A 85 20.11 -7.54 24.99
CA LEU A 85 21.45 -7.14 25.43
C LEU A 85 21.97 -5.91 24.66
N ALA A 86 21.67 -5.82 23.35
CA ALA A 86 22.03 -4.65 22.58
C ALA A 86 21.27 -3.39 23.07
N VAL A 87 19.97 -3.52 23.36
CA VAL A 87 19.15 -2.42 23.89
C VAL A 87 19.69 -1.95 25.24
N SER A 88 20.00 -2.85 26.16
CA SER A 88 20.49 -2.49 27.50
C SER A 88 21.84 -1.77 27.49
N ARG A 89 22.69 -2.06 26.49
CA ARG A 89 23.96 -1.35 26.27
C ARG A 89 23.79 0.03 25.66
N THR A 90 22.70 0.23 24.90
CA THR A 90 22.48 1.46 24.13
C THR A 90 21.67 2.49 24.91
N VAL A 91 20.62 2.04 25.60
CA VAL A 91 19.67 2.90 26.29
C VAL A 91 19.99 2.87 27.77
N GLN A 92 20.47 4.00 28.31
CA GLN A 92 20.91 4.09 29.70
C GLN A 92 19.80 3.71 30.69
N MET A 93 18.57 4.11 30.38
CA MET A 93 17.37 3.83 31.18
C MET A 93 16.92 2.37 31.13
N MET A 94 17.55 1.52 30.30
CA MET A 94 17.24 0.09 30.18
C MET A 94 18.46 -0.79 30.46
N ARG A 95 19.49 -0.27 31.13
CA ARG A 95 20.69 -1.05 31.48
C ARG A 95 20.35 -2.30 32.29
N ASP A 96 19.32 -2.20 33.13
CA ASP A 96 18.77 -3.21 34.02
C ASP A 96 17.72 -4.13 33.36
N LEU A 97 17.43 -3.95 32.06
CA LEU A 97 16.46 -4.78 31.32
C LEU A 97 16.79 -6.29 31.34
N PRO A 98 18.05 -6.73 31.15
CA PRO A 98 18.41 -8.15 31.24
C PRO A 98 18.17 -8.73 32.63
N GLU A 99 18.46 -7.96 33.68
CA GLU A 99 18.22 -8.36 35.07
C GLU A 99 16.74 -8.46 35.39
N SER A 100 15.93 -7.51 34.91
CA SER A 100 14.46 -7.52 35.05
C SER A 100 13.86 -8.77 34.38
N ILE A 101 14.20 -9.06 33.13
CA ILE A 101 13.70 -10.25 32.42
C ILE A 101 14.14 -11.55 33.14
N ALA A 102 15.34 -11.57 33.71
CA ALA A 102 15.87 -12.73 34.44
C ALA A 102 15.29 -12.90 35.85
N ASN A 103 14.66 -11.87 36.42
CA ASN A 103 14.17 -11.88 37.80
C ASN A 103 12.96 -12.82 37.93
N PRO A 104 13.00 -13.85 38.81
CA PRO A 104 11.88 -14.77 38.99
C PRO A 104 10.57 -14.09 39.39
N ARG A 105 10.61 -12.89 40.00
CA ARG A 105 9.41 -12.15 40.41
C ARG A 105 8.65 -11.54 39.24
N THR A 106 9.35 -11.12 38.17
CA THR A 106 8.76 -10.46 37.00
C THR A 106 8.83 -11.32 35.73
N ALA A 107 9.42 -12.51 35.82
CA ALA A 107 9.51 -13.48 34.72
C ALA A 107 8.15 -13.86 34.13
N GLU A 108 7.11 -14.06 34.96
CA GLU A 108 5.76 -14.37 34.48
C GLU A 108 5.12 -13.19 33.75
N GLU A 109 5.35 -11.95 34.22
CA GLU A 109 4.86 -10.73 33.56
C GLU A 109 5.53 -10.53 32.20
N TRP A 110 6.85 -10.71 32.11
CA TRP A 110 7.59 -10.65 30.85
C TRP A 110 7.16 -11.72 29.86
N LYS A 111 6.92 -12.95 30.33
CA LYS A 111 6.41 -14.02 29.49
C LYS A 111 5.00 -13.69 29.00
N ALA A 112 4.12 -13.22 29.87
CA ALA A 112 2.76 -12.81 29.50
C ALA A 112 2.77 -11.66 28.48
N TRP A 113 3.66 -10.68 28.66
CA TRP A 113 3.86 -9.59 27.70
C TRP A 113 4.37 -10.13 26.36
N TYR A 114 5.38 -11.01 26.37
CA TYR A 114 5.94 -11.59 25.15
C TYR A 114 4.93 -12.44 24.38
N ASP A 115 4.12 -13.24 25.07
CA ASP A 115 3.11 -14.13 24.50
C ASP A 115 1.82 -13.40 24.09
N HIS A 116 1.65 -12.12 24.46
CA HIS A 116 0.46 -11.34 24.10
C HIS A 116 0.37 -11.10 22.58
N ASP A 117 -0.84 -11.04 22.01
CA ASP A 117 -1.03 -10.85 20.57
C ASP A 117 -0.65 -9.43 20.09
N ALA A 118 -0.87 -8.44 20.96
CA ALA A 118 -0.59 -7.02 20.72
C ALA A 118 0.26 -6.42 21.87
N PRO A 119 1.50 -6.89 22.05
CA PRO A 119 2.35 -6.49 23.18
C PRO A 119 2.73 -5.01 23.11
N GLU A 120 2.77 -4.43 21.90
CA GLU A 120 3.04 -3.01 21.72
C GLU A 120 1.98 -2.11 22.36
N THR A 121 0.77 -2.61 22.64
CA THR A 121 -0.28 -1.84 23.33
C THR A 121 -0.29 -2.06 24.84
N GLN A 122 0.51 -2.99 25.35
CA GLN A 122 0.60 -3.30 26.77
C GLN A 122 1.70 -2.46 27.43
N GLU A 123 1.57 -2.23 28.73
CA GLU A 123 2.62 -1.59 29.51
C GLU A 123 3.86 -2.48 29.57
N ILE A 124 5.04 -1.87 29.39
CA ILE A 124 6.31 -2.61 29.49
C ILE A 124 6.60 -2.88 30.98
N PRO A 125 6.71 -4.16 31.41
CA PRO A 125 6.94 -4.51 32.81
C PRO A 125 8.14 -3.76 33.39
N GLU A 126 8.00 -3.16 34.57
CA GLU A 126 9.03 -2.38 35.31
C GLU A 126 9.56 -1.10 34.62
N PHE A 127 9.35 -0.89 33.31
CA PHE A 127 9.98 0.22 32.57
C PHE A 127 9.02 1.27 32.05
N GLN A 128 7.70 1.03 32.02
CA GLN A 128 6.72 1.89 31.35
C GLN A 128 6.88 3.41 31.64
N GLU A 129 7.09 3.79 32.91
CA GLU A 129 7.21 5.20 33.32
C GLU A 129 8.55 5.86 32.92
N ARG A 130 9.57 5.06 32.59
CA ARG A 130 10.94 5.51 32.30
C ARG A 130 11.21 5.67 30.80
N LEU A 131 10.29 5.22 29.93
CA LEU A 131 10.53 5.10 28.50
C LEU A 131 9.82 6.17 27.70
N GLU A 132 10.57 6.83 26.83
CA GLU A 132 9.99 7.61 25.75
C GLU A 132 9.51 6.69 24.61
N ILE A 133 8.71 7.25 23.70
CA ILE A 133 8.04 6.47 22.63
C ILE A 133 9.04 5.71 21.72
N PHE A 134 10.22 6.28 21.47
CA PHE A 134 11.26 5.60 20.67
C PHE A 134 11.90 4.45 21.44
N GLU A 135 12.08 4.60 22.75
CA GLU A 135 12.68 3.58 23.61
C GLU A 135 11.73 2.39 23.78
N ARG A 136 10.43 2.67 23.96
CA ARG A 136 9.37 1.66 23.89
C ARG A 136 9.39 0.91 22.55
N MET A 137 9.57 1.61 21.44
CA MET A 137 9.73 0.97 20.12
C MET A 137 10.96 0.07 20.04
N LEU A 138 12.08 0.43 20.68
CA LEU A 138 13.27 -0.43 20.75
C LEU A 138 13.00 -1.72 21.53
N VAL A 139 12.25 -1.66 22.63
CA VAL A 139 11.85 -2.85 23.41
C VAL A 139 10.97 -3.77 22.57
N VAL A 140 9.93 -3.20 21.93
CA VAL A 140 9.04 -3.96 21.04
C VAL A 140 9.83 -4.60 19.91
N ARG A 141 10.71 -3.85 19.25
CA ARG A 141 11.54 -4.41 18.18
C ARG A 141 12.50 -5.48 18.70
N ALA A 142 13.02 -5.36 19.92
CA ALA A 142 13.98 -6.34 20.44
C ALA A 142 13.31 -7.68 20.78
N LEU A 143 12.14 -7.63 21.43
CA LEU A 143 11.40 -8.79 21.90
C LEU A 143 10.43 -9.37 20.86
N ARG A 144 9.75 -8.51 20.10
CA ARG A 144 8.65 -8.84 19.20
C ARG A 144 8.80 -8.11 17.87
N GLU A 145 9.79 -8.55 17.08
CA GLU A 145 10.13 -8.00 15.77
C GLU A 145 8.93 -7.91 14.81
N ASP A 146 7.98 -8.85 14.91
CA ASP A 146 6.74 -8.88 14.12
C ASP A 146 5.81 -7.68 14.39
N ARG A 147 5.93 -7.05 15.56
CA ARG A 147 5.14 -5.88 15.97
C ARG A 147 5.88 -4.55 15.81
N ALA A 148 7.15 -4.59 15.39
CA ALA A 148 8.00 -3.39 15.28
C ALA A 148 7.40 -2.32 14.36
N LEU A 149 6.75 -2.72 13.26
CA LEU A 149 6.14 -1.77 12.33
C LEU A 149 4.94 -1.03 12.93
N LEU A 150 4.16 -1.69 13.80
CA LEU A 150 3.02 -1.07 14.49
C LEU A 150 3.52 -0.07 15.53
N SER A 151 4.55 -0.43 16.30
CA SER A 151 5.18 0.50 17.24
C SER A 151 5.83 1.70 16.51
N ALA A 152 6.39 1.49 15.32
CA ALA A 152 6.90 2.57 14.49
C ALA A 152 5.80 3.54 14.01
N GLN A 153 4.59 3.05 13.72
CA GLN A 153 3.45 3.91 13.39
C GLN A 153 3.00 4.75 14.59
N GLU A 154 3.06 4.20 15.80
CA GLU A 154 2.78 4.95 17.02
C GLU A 154 3.83 6.04 17.28
N TYR A 155 5.10 5.71 17.08
CA TYR A 155 6.20 6.68 17.14
C TYR A 155 6.02 7.83 16.15
N VAL A 156 5.69 7.53 14.89
CA VAL A 156 5.38 8.54 13.87
C VAL A 156 4.18 9.40 14.29
N SER A 157 3.11 8.77 14.77
CA SER A 157 1.88 9.48 15.18
C SER A 157 2.12 10.41 16.36
N THR A 158 2.99 10.02 17.29
CA THR A 158 3.36 10.83 18.46
C THR A 158 4.31 11.95 18.10
N SER A 159 5.27 11.70 17.21
CA SER A 159 6.33 12.66 16.87
C SER A 159 5.90 13.69 15.84
N LEU A 160 5.19 13.26 14.79
CA LEU A 160 4.76 14.12 13.67
C LEU A 160 3.25 14.41 13.67
N GLY A 161 2.46 13.60 14.39
CA GLY A 161 0.99 13.66 14.39
C GLY A 161 0.36 12.52 13.59
N SER A 162 -0.87 12.13 13.99
CA SER A 162 -1.62 11.01 13.38
C SER A 162 -1.82 11.15 11.86
N ARG A 163 -1.90 12.39 11.36
CA ARG A 163 -2.09 12.68 9.91
C ARG A 163 -1.00 12.10 9.00
N TYR A 164 0.16 11.73 9.54
CA TYR A 164 1.29 11.14 8.81
C TYR A 164 1.21 9.60 8.72
N SER A 165 0.39 8.98 9.56
CA SER A 165 0.14 7.53 9.58
C SER A 165 -1.07 7.15 8.75
N ASP A 166 -1.97 8.10 8.47
CA ASP A 166 -3.19 7.87 7.71
C ASP A 166 -2.91 7.60 6.22
N SER A 167 -3.46 6.49 5.71
CA SER A 167 -3.50 6.23 4.27
C SER A 167 -4.45 7.21 3.59
N ARG A 168 -3.97 7.88 2.54
CA ARG A 168 -4.77 8.80 1.74
C ARG A 168 -5.08 8.20 0.37
N PRO A 169 -6.36 8.20 -0.05
CA PRO A 169 -6.69 7.79 -1.41
C PRO A 169 -6.05 8.77 -2.41
N LEU A 170 -5.69 8.25 -3.57
CA LEU A 170 -5.18 9.07 -4.66
C LEU A 170 -6.30 9.94 -5.23
N ASP A 171 -6.12 11.25 -5.18
CA ASP A 171 -7.02 12.22 -5.82
C ASP A 171 -6.44 12.63 -7.18
N LEU A 172 -6.96 12.03 -8.25
CA LEU A 172 -6.55 12.35 -9.62
C LEU A 172 -6.98 13.77 -10.03
N ALA A 173 -8.06 14.32 -9.47
CA ALA A 173 -8.50 15.66 -9.82
C ALA A 173 -7.55 16.71 -9.26
N ALA A 174 -7.15 16.57 -7.99
CA ALA A 174 -6.14 17.43 -7.38
C ALA A 174 -4.78 17.31 -8.09
N LEU A 175 -4.41 16.09 -8.51
CA LEU A 175 -3.18 15.86 -9.28
C LEU A 175 -3.21 16.58 -10.64
N VAL A 176 -4.34 16.59 -11.34
CA VAL A 176 -4.46 17.27 -12.63
C VAL A 176 -4.30 18.79 -12.49
N GLU A 177 -4.81 19.37 -11.40
CA GLU A 177 -4.58 20.78 -11.07
C GLU A 177 -3.10 21.10 -10.80
N GLU A 178 -2.38 20.17 -10.17
CA GLU A 178 -0.93 20.32 -9.91
C GLU A 178 -0.10 20.07 -11.17
N SER A 179 -0.56 19.18 -12.06
CA SER A 179 0.09 18.86 -13.32
C SER A 179 -0.02 20.00 -14.34
N THR A 180 0.98 20.10 -15.21
CA THR A 180 0.98 21.01 -16.35
C THR A 180 1.15 20.22 -17.65
N PRO A 181 0.91 20.82 -18.82
CA PRO A 181 1.21 20.18 -20.11
C PRO A 181 2.66 19.72 -20.26
N ARG A 182 3.58 20.32 -19.50
CA ARG A 182 5.02 20.06 -19.52
C ARG A 182 5.47 19.05 -18.47
N VAL A 183 4.60 18.70 -17.52
CA VAL A 183 4.89 17.77 -16.42
C VAL A 183 4.03 16.52 -16.64
N PRO A 184 4.60 15.44 -17.22
CA PRO A 184 3.85 14.21 -17.44
C PRO A 184 3.45 13.58 -16.10
N THR A 185 2.43 12.74 -16.14
CA THR A 185 2.08 11.87 -15.02
C THR A 185 2.40 10.42 -15.35
N ILE A 186 3.23 9.80 -14.51
CA ILE A 186 3.57 8.38 -14.61
C ILE A 186 2.83 7.62 -13.51
N ALA A 187 1.93 6.74 -13.94
CA ALA A 187 1.31 5.74 -13.10
C ALA A 187 2.17 4.48 -13.04
N LEU A 188 2.82 4.29 -11.91
CA LEU A 188 3.54 3.07 -11.56
C LEU A 188 2.52 1.97 -11.27
N LEU A 189 2.54 0.96 -12.13
CA LEU A 189 1.63 -0.17 -12.07
C LEU A 189 2.09 -1.17 -11.01
N SER A 190 1.13 -1.67 -10.24
CA SER A 190 1.25 -2.92 -9.50
C SER A 190 0.42 -3.99 -10.21
N GLN A 191 0.78 -5.27 -10.07
CA GLN A 191 0.03 -6.38 -10.67
C GLN A 191 -1.46 -6.32 -10.31
N GLY A 192 -2.33 -6.29 -11.32
CA GLY A 192 -3.79 -6.20 -11.17
C GLY A 192 -4.39 -4.81 -11.05
N ALA A 193 -3.60 -3.74 -11.14
CA ALA A 193 -4.11 -2.37 -11.10
C ALA A 193 -3.92 -1.64 -12.44
N ASP A 194 -5.01 -1.11 -12.99
CA ASP A 194 -5.01 -0.32 -14.23
C ASP A 194 -5.61 1.08 -13.96
N PRO A 195 -4.85 2.18 -14.15
CA PRO A 195 -5.33 3.55 -13.93
C PRO A 195 -6.20 4.08 -15.08
N THR A 196 -6.36 3.34 -16.17
CA THR A 196 -7.02 3.81 -17.41
C THR A 196 -8.45 4.29 -17.17
N GLY A 197 -9.28 3.48 -16.51
CA GLY A 197 -10.69 3.83 -16.23
C GLY A 197 -10.82 5.15 -15.47
N PRO A 198 -10.19 5.30 -14.29
CA PRO A 198 -10.18 6.55 -13.55
C PRO A 198 -9.69 7.78 -14.33
N ILE A 199 -8.65 7.63 -15.17
CA ILE A 199 -8.13 8.72 -16.02
C ILE A 199 -9.17 9.12 -17.08
N VAL A 200 -9.79 8.15 -17.75
CA VAL A 200 -10.82 8.39 -18.77
C VAL A 200 -12.05 9.07 -18.18
N ASP A 201 -12.50 8.62 -17.01
CA ASP A 201 -13.65 9.21 -16.34
C ASP A 201 -13.38 10.65 -15.88
N LEU A 202 -12.15 10.93 -15.42
CA LEU A 202 -11.74 12.29 -15.09
C LEU A 202 -11.67 13.19 -16.32
N ALA A 203 -11.11 12.72 -17.43
CA ALA A 203 -11.05 13.47 -18.68
C ALA A 203 -12.45 13.83 -19.19
N LYS A 204 -13.39 12.88 -19.14
CA LYS A 204 -14.81 13.11 -19.48
C LYS A 204 -15.42 14.21 -18.61
N LYS A 205 -15.19 14.19 -17.29
CA LYS A 205 -15.64 15.25 -16.37
C LYS A 205 -15.05 16.62 -16.72
N ARG A 206 -13.85 16.66 -17.29
CA ARG A 206 -13.18 17.86 -17.80
C ARG A 206 -13.51 18.20 -19.26
N LYS A 207 -14.46 17.48 -19.89
CA LYS A 207 -14.84 17.63 -21.30
C LYS A 207 -13.65 17.49 -22.26
N ARG A 208 -12.73 16.57 -21.95
CA ARG A 208 -11.57 16.22 -22.77
C ARG A 208 -11.66 14.78 -23.25
N GLN A 209 -11.08 14.52 -24.43
CA GLN A 209 -10.89 13.15 -24.89
C GLN A 209 -9.56 12.59 -24.37
N VAL A 210 -9.48 11.26 -24.27
CA VAL A 210 -8.24 10.55 -23.97
C VAL A 210 -7.88 9.71 -25.19
N LEU A 211 -6.79 10.11 -25.85
CA LEU A 211 -6.16 9.37 -26.92
C LEU A 211 -5.23 8.32 -26.29
N MET A 212 -5.58 7.04 -26.37
CA MET A 212 -4.84 5.98 -25.69
C MET A 212 -4.23 4.97 -26.66
N ILE A 213 -3.05 4.46 -26.30
CA ILE A 213 -2.37 3.39 -27.03
C ILE A 213 -1.60 2.51 -26.03
N SER A 214 -1.69 1.19 -26.20
CA SER A 214 -0.83 0.27 -25.45
C SER A 214 0.49 0.09 -26.18
N MET A 215 1.58 0.35 -25.48
CA MET A 215 2.93 0.13 -25.99
C MET A 215 3.20 -1.37 -26.14
N GLY A 216 3.96 -1.69 -27.18
CA GLY A 216 4.34 -3.03 -27.60
C GLY A 216 5.12 -2.93 -28.90
N GLN A 217 5.50 -4.06 -29.47
CA GLN A 217 6.30 -4.09 -30.69
C GLN A 217 5.59 -3.38 -31.85
N GLY A 218 6.23 -2.37 -32.44
CA GLY A 218 5.75 -1.67 -33.64
C GLY A 218 4.70 -0.58 -33.39
N GLN A 219 4.41 -0.23 -32.13
CA GLN A 219 3.43 0.81 -31.78
C GLN A 219 4.01 2.23 -31.77
N GLU A 220 5.32 2.37 -31.89
CA GLU A 220 6.03 3.65 -31.80
C GLU A 220 5.55 4.67 -32.85
N PRO A 221 5.36 4.33 -34.14
CA PRO A 221 4.87 5.29 -35.13
C PRO A 221 3.47 5.82 -34.81
N ALA A 222 2.57 4.95 -34.35
CA ALA A 222 1.22 5.33 -33.96
C ALA A 222 1.23 6.21 -32.70
N ALA A 223 2.07 5.87 -31.71
CA ALA A 223 2.24 6.65 -30.49
C ALA A 223 2.77 8.08 -30.79
N ARG A 224 3.75 8.24 -31.69
CA ARG A 224 4.22 9.57 -32.13
C ARG A 224 3.09 10.40 -32.74
N LYS A 225 2.28 9.78 -33.60
CA LYS A 225 1.14 10.46 -34.22
C LYS A 225 0.13 10.91 -33.15
N LEU A 226 -0.17 10.06 -32.17
CA LEU A 226 -1.08 10.40 -31.08
C LEU A 226 -0.57 11.54 -30.20
N LEU A 227 0.72 11.58 -29.89
CA LEU A 227 1.32 12.70 -29.14
C LEU A 227 1.15 14.03 -29.87
N ASN A 228 1.46 14.07 -31.17
CA ASN A 228 1.30 15.28 -31.98
C ASN A 228 -0.17 15.71 -32.11
N THR A 229 -1.09 14.75 -32.31
CA THR A 229 -2.52 15.03 -32.33
C THR A 229 -3.01 15.58 -30.99
N GLY A 230 -2.57 14.99 -29.87
CA GLY A 230 -2.96 15.42 -28.54
C GLY A 230 -2.50 16.85 -28.22
N ILE A 231 -1.30 17.24 -28.66
CA ILE A 231 -0.85 18.63 -28.59
C ILE A 231 -1.77 19.53 -29.42
N ALA A 232 -1.98 19.18 -30.68
CA ALA A 232 -2.73 20.02 -31.61
C ALA A 232 -4.20 20.24 -31.20
N SER A 233 -4.85 19.22 -30.61
CA SER A 233 -6.23 19.32 -30.11
C SER A 233 -6.32 19.77 -28.65
N GLY A 234 -5.21 19.72 -27.91
CA GLY A 234 -5.17 19.97 -26.48
C GLY A 234 -5.88 18.89 -25.65
N ASP A 235 -6.01 17.67 -26.19
CA ASP A 235 -6.58 16.50 -25.51
C ASP A 235 -5.53 15.78 -24.66
N TRP A 236 -5.97 14.78 -23.90
CA TRP A 236 -5.08 13.97 -23.08
C TRP A 236 -4.57 12.78 -23.88
N VAL A 237 -3.31 12.42 -23.67
CA VAL A 237 -2.72 11.21 -24.25
C VAL A 237 -2.37 10.25 -23.13
N LEU A 238 -2.74 8.97 -23.29
CA LEU A 238 -2.41 7.88 -22.37
C LEU A 238 -1.59 6.81 -23.08
N LEU A 239 -0.32 6.71 -22.73
CA LEU A 239 0.58 5.65 -23.19
C LEU A 239 0.55 4.51 -22.15
N GLN A 240 -0.03 3.37 -22.50
CA GLN A 240 -0.19 2.24 -21.60
C GLN A 240 0.97 1.25 -21.72
N ASN A 241 1.30 0.54 -20.65
CA ASN A 241 2.28 -0.55 -20.65
C ASN A 241 3.67 -0.16 -21.18
N CYS A 242 4.12 1.06 -20.88
CA CYS A 242 5.33 1.66 -21.45
C CYS A 242 6.64 0.95 -21.07
N HIS A 243 6.62 0.07 -20.07
CA HIS A 243 7.71 -0.84 -19.75
C HIS A 243 8.02 -1.83 -20.90
N LEU A 244 7.06 -2.07 -21.81
CA LEU A 244 7.24 -2.85 -23.04
C LEU A 244 7.84 -2.05 -24.20
N GLY A 245 7.98 -0.72 -24.06
CA GLY A 245 8.40 0.21 -25.11
C GLY A 245 9.51 1.17 -24.66
N LEU A 246 10.54 0.65 -23.98
CA LEU A 246 11.57 1.47 -23.32
C LEU A 246 12.33 2.40 -24.27
N GLY A 247 12.63 1.95 -25.49
CA GLY A 247 13.28 2.80 -26.49
C GLY A 247 12.45 4.03 -26.85
N PHE A 248 11.13 3.85 -26.97
CA PHE A 248 10.22 4.96 -27.21
C PHE A 248 10.11 5.92 -26.01
N MET A 249 10.26 5.44 -24.78
CA MET A 249 10.26 6.33 -23.60
C MET A 249 11.43 7.32 -23.63
N VAL A 250 12.57 6.94 -24.20
CA VAL A 250 13.69 7.88 -24.44
C VAL A 250 13.29 8.97 -25.43
N GLU A 251 12.53 8.62 -26.47
CA GLU A 251 12.00 9.61 -27.42
C GLU A 251 10.95 10.51 -26.77
N VAL A 252 10.10 9.96 -25.90
CA VAL A 252 9.11 10.74 -25.13
C VAL A 252 9.80 11.75 -24.22
N GLU A 253 10.91 11.38 -23.57
CA GLU A 253 11.73 12.33 -22.80
C GLU A 253 12.18 13.51 -23.66
N GLN A 254 12.75 13.22 -24.84
CA GLN A 254 13.19 14.26 -25.78
C GLN A 254 12.02 15.11 -26.30
N PHE A 255 10.85 14.50 -26.49
CA PHE A 255 9.64 15.20 -26.89
C PHE A 255 9.15 16.16 -25.79
N MET A 256 9.13 15.74 -24.53
CA MET A 256 8.72 16.60 -23.41
C MET A 256 9.67 17.78 -23.21
N LEU A 257 10.97 17.59 -23.39
CA LEU A 257 11.96 18.68 -23.35
C LEU A 257 11.72 19.72 -24.45
N ARG A 258 11.31 19.29 -25.67
CA ARG A 258 10.96 20.22 -26.75
C ARG A 258 9.67 21.00 -26.48
N LEU A 259 8.70 20.36 -25.82
CA LEU A 259 7.40 20.96 -25.50
C LEU A 259 7.51 22.17 -24.55
N GLU A 260 8.61 22.31 -23.81
CA GLU A 260 8.81 23.42 -22.88
C GLU A 260 8.63 24.80 -23.55
N THR A 261 9.02 24.92 -24.82
CA THR A 261 8.99 26.17 -25.59
C THR A 261 7.68 26.41 -26.35
N GLU A 262 6.76 25.44 -26.42
CA GLU A 262 5.52 25.57 -27.19
C GLU A 262 4.33 26.08 -26.35
N PRO A 263 3.43 26.91 -26.92
CA PRO A 263 2.24 27.40 -26.24
C PRO A 263 1.15 26.31 -26.18
N VAL A 264 1.23 25.46 -25.14
CA VAL A 264 0.22 24.42 -24.88
C VAL A 264 -0.28 24.55 -23.45
N GLU A 265 -1.61 24.61 -23.26
CA GLU A 265 -2.24 24.83 -21.95
C GLU A 265 -3.03 23.62 -21.43
N THR A 266 -3.71 22.88 -22.31
CA THR A 266 -4.73 21.89 -21.90
C THR A 266 -4.30 20.44 -22.06
N PHE A 267 -3.28 20.18 -22.89
CA PHE A 267 -2.70 18.86 -23.08
C PHE A 267 -2.23 18.26 -21.75
N ARG A 268 -2.38 16.95 -21.59
CA ARG A 268 -1.78 16.18 -20.49
C ARG A 268 -1.28 14.85 -21.01
N LEU A 269 -0.04 14.51 -20.65
CA LEU A 269 0.55 13.21 -20.94
C LEU A 269 0.46 12.30 -19.71
N TRP A 270 -0.19 11.16 -19.89
CA TRP A 270 -0.26 10.07 -18.94
C TRP A 270 0.53 8.87 -19.47
N ILE A 271 1.29 8.24 -18.59
CA ILE A 271 2.14 7.09 -18.89
C ILE A 271 1.83 6.04 -17.85
N SER A 272 1.52 4.81 -18.24
CA SER A 272 1.47 3.67 -17.32
C SER A 272 2.64 2.72 -17.57
N ALA A 273 3.35 2.34 -16.51
CA ALA A 273 4.51 1.47 -16.60
C ALA A 273 4.74 0.69 -15.31
N GLU A 274 5.22 -0.56 -15.44
CA GLU A 274 5.85 -1.24 -14.32
C GLU A 274 7.25 -0.65 -14.07
N PRO A 275 7.76 -0.68 -12.83
CA PRO A 275 9.13 -0.28 -12.55
C PRO A 275 10.13 -1.08 -13.37
N HIS A 276 10.98 -0.40 -14.15
CA HIS A 276 11.99 -1.04 -14.98
C HIS A 276 13.35 -0.32 -14.87
N PRO A 277 14.48 -1.03 -14.67
CA PRO A 277 15.79 -0.40 -14.46
C PRO A 277 16.28 0.47 -15.63
N LYS A 278 15.84 0.18 -16.85
CA LYS A 278 16.17 0.94 -18.06
C LYS A 278 15.16 2.03 -18.41
N PHE A 279 14.16 2.28 -17.56
CA PHE A 279 13.22 3.37 -17.80
C PHE A 279 13.96 4.72 -17.69
N PRO A 280 13.73 5.70 -18.57
CA PRO A 280 14.52 6.93 -18.61
C PRO A 280 14.41 7.74 -17.32
N ILE A 281 15.56 8.04 -16.71
CA ILE A 281 15.64 8.77 -15.44
C ILE A 281 15.18 10.22 -15.61
N GLY A 282 15.54 10.87 -16.72
CA GLY A 282 15.13 12.25 -17.00
C GLY A 282 13.61 12.37 -17.05
N LEU A 283 12.95 11.44 -17.76
CA LEU A 283 11.49 11.36 -17.79
C LEU A 283 10.88 11.15 -16.39
N LEU A 284 11.44 10.28 -15.56
CA LEU A 284 11.00 10.10 -14.16
C LEU A 284 11.20 11.36 -13.30
N GLN A 285 12.27 12.12 -13.53
CA GLN A 285 12.57 13.33 -12.77
C GLN A 285 11.58 14.46 -13.08
N MET A 286 11.25 14.69 -14.35
CA MET A 286 10.29 15.75 -14.75
C MET A 286 8.83 15.38 -14.53
N SER A 287 8.51 14.11 -14.27
CA SER A 287 7.14 13.64 -14.10
C SER A 287 6.66 13.66 -12.65
N ILE A 288 5.35 13.79 -12.49
CA ILE A 288 4.65 13.40 -11.26
C ILE A 288 4.50 11.88 -11.27
N LYS A 289 4.93 11.21 -10.19
CA LYS A 289 4.79 9.76 -10.04
C LYS A 289 3.61 9.45 -9.14
N ILE A 290 2.77 8.53 -9.57
CA ILE A 290 1.70 7.97 -8.75
C ILE A 290 1.78 6.46 -8.75
N THR A 291 1.54 5.84 -7.60
CA THR A 291 1.26 4.42 -7.51
C THR A 291 -0.24 4.22 -7.54
N ASN A 292 -0.71 3.38 -8.47
CA ASN A 292 -2.08 2.90 -8.46
C ASN A 292 -2.08 1.49 -7.87
N GLU A 293 -2.14 1.37 -6.55
CA GLU A 293 -2.24 0.08 -5.86
C GLU A 293 -3.65 -0.11 -5.30
N ALA A 294 -4.11 -1.35 -5.29
CA ALA A 294 -5.32 -1.69 -4.55
C ALA A 294 -5.13 -1.31 -3.06
N PRO A 295 -6.10 -0.62 -2.45
CA PRO A 295 -5.96 -0.19 -1.07
C PRO A 295 -5.79 -1.41 -0.15
N ALA A 296 -4.82 -1.33 0.77
CA ALA A 296 -4.50 -2.45 1.64
C ALA A 296 -5.47 -2.55 2.84
N GLY A 297 -5.92 -3.78 3.11
CA GLY A 297 -6.72 -4.14 4.27
C GLY A 297 -8.19 -4.34 3.93
N ILE A 298 -8.86 -5.24 4.65
CA ILE A 298 -10.22 -5.70 4.33
C ILE A 298 -11.21 -4.54 4.24
N LYS A 299 -11.17 -3.58 5.18
CA LYS A 299 -12.09 -2.42 5.17
C LYS A 299 -11.90 -1.55 3.92
N ALA A 300 -10.65 -1.32 3.51
CA ALA A 300 -10.34 -0.45 2.39
C ALA A 300 -10.59 -1.16 1.06
N GLY A 301 -10.23 -2.44 0.95
CA GLY A 301 -10.55 -3.29 -0.20
C GLY A 301 -12.05 -3.46 -0.41
N LEU A 302 -12.84 -3.57 0.66
CA LEU A 302 -14.29 -3.64 0.58
C LEU A 302 -14.90 -2.33 0.08
N LYS A 303 -14.46 -1.19 0.64
CA LYS A 303 -14.86 0.15 0.14
C LYS A 303 -14.56 0.30 -1.35
N ASN A 304 -13.40 -0.18 -1.80
CA ASN A 304 -13.00 -0.16 -3.21
C ASN A 304 -13.88 -1.07 -4.08
N SER A 305 -14.12 -2.29 -3.62
CA SER A 305 -14.99 -3.27 -4.31
C SER A 305 -16.43 -2.77 -4.45
N TYR A 306 -16.88 -1.92 -3.51
CA TYR A 306 -18.21 -1.30 -3.50
C TYR A 306 -18.27 0.07 -4.18
N ALA A 307 -17.14 0.65 -4.59
CA ALA A 307 -17.06 2.05 -5.05
C ALA A 307 -17.88 2.35 -6.31
N TRP A 308 -18.14 1.33 -7.13
CA TRP A 308 -18.94 1.42 -8.36
C TRP A 308 -20.42 1.06 -8.15
N VAL A 309 -20.79 0.61 -6.95
CA VAL A 309 -22.17 0.30 -6.59
C VAL A 309 -22.89 1.60 -6.26
N ASN A 310 -23.86 1.98 -7.09
CA ASN A 310 -24.71 3.15 -6.90
C ASN A 310 -26.11 2.74 -6.42
N GLN A 311 -26.94 3.73 -6.08
CA GLN A 311 -28.31 3.49 -5.61
C GLN A 311 -29.14 2.74 -6.66
N ASP A 312 -29.00 3.10 -7.94
CA ASP A 312 -29.69 2.43 -9.06
C ASP A 312 -29.39 0.93 -9.10
N MET A 313 -28.14 0.55 -8.82
CA MET A 313 -27.72 -0.85 -8.78
C MET A 313 -28.25 -1.57 -7.54
N LEU A 314 -28.28 -0.91 -6.38
CA LEU A 314 -28.88 -1.45 -5.15
C LEU A 314 -30.38 -1.69 -5.27
N ASP A 315 -31.04 -0.94 -6.15
CA ASP A 315 -32.49 -1.00 -6.39
C ASP A 315 -32.84 -1.77 -7.67
N SER A 316 -31.84 -2.31 -8.39
CA SER A 316 -32.02 -2.97 -9.68
C SER A 316 -32.75 -4.31 -9.63
N VAL A 317 -32.76 -4.97 -8.47
CA VAL A 317 -33.39 -6.28 -8.25
C VAL A 317 -34.30 -6.17 -7.03
N SER A 318 -35.56 -6.59 -7.18
CA SER A 318 -36.58 -6.50 -6.13
C SER A 318 -36.40 -7.54 -5.02
N GLN A 319 -35.74 -8.67 -5.32
CA GLN A 319 -35.49 -9.73 -4.34
C GLN A 319 -34.62 -9.21 -3.18
N PRO A 320 -35.04 -9.39 -1.90
CA PRO A 320 -34.31 -8.88 -0.74
C PRO A 320 -32.89 -9.46 -0.60
N GLN A 321 -32.65 -10.64 -1.15
CA GLN A 321 -31.36 -11.32 -1.14
C GLN A 321 -30.29 -10.58 -1.96
N TRP A 322 -30.69 -9.76 -2.95
CA TRP A 322 -29.77 -9.08 -3.87
C TRP A 322 -28.68 -8.28 -3.13
N ARG A 323 -29.08 -7.43 -2.17
CA ARG A 323 -28.16 -6.55 -1.46
C ARG A 323 -27.17 -7.34 -0.59
N SER A 324 -27.65 -8.40 0.06
CA SER A 324 -26.83 -9.29 0.87
C SER A 324 -25.84 -10.08 0.02
N MET A 325 -26.27 -10.62 -1.12
CA MET A 325 -25.41 -11.36 -2.05
C MET A 325 -24.37 -10.45 -2.71
N LEU A 326 -24.76 -9.24 -3.11
CA LEU A 326 -23.84 -8.24 -3.63
C LEU A 326 -22.74 -7.90 -2.61
N TYR A 327 -23.12 -7.67 -1.35
CA TYR A 327 -22.16 -7.44 -0.27
C TYR A 327 -21.25 -8.64 -0.04
N ALA A 328 -21.81 -9.84 0.08
CA ALA A 328 -21.05 -11.08 0.27
C ALA A 328 -20.03 -11.30 -0.84
N LEU A 329 -20.40 -11.03 -2.10
CA LEU A 329 -19.52 -11.17 -3.25
C LEU A 329 -18.40 -10.11 -3.25
N CYS A 330 -18.70 -8.85 -2.95
CA CYS A 330 -17.68 -7.81 -2.77
C CYS A 330 -16.71 -8.13 -1.61
N PHE A 331 -17.24 -8.70 -0.52
CA PHE A 331 -16.44 -9.11 0.63
C PHE A 331 -15.55 -10.31 0.31
N MET A 332 -16.08 -11.32 -0.37
CA MET A 332 -15.32 -12.47 -0.85
C MET A 332 -14.19 -12.03 -1.81
N HIS A 333 -14.50 -11.17 -2.78
CA HIS A 333 -13.51 -10.59 -3.69
C HIS A 333 -12.36 -9.92 -2.93
N THR A 334 -12.71 -9.11 -1.91
CA THR A 334 -11.73 -8.44 -1.06
C THR A 334 -10.85 -9.44 -0.30
N ILE A 335 -11.43 -10.49 0.29
CA ILE A 335 -10.67 -11.53 1.01
C ILE A 335 -9.69 -12.23 0.08
N VAL A 336 -10.17 -12.65 -1.09
CA VAL A 336 -9.37 -13.38 -2.07
C VAL A 336 -8.17 -12.53 -2.53
N GLN A 337 -8.37 -11.23 -2.75
CA GLN A 337 -7.29 -10.29 -3.05
C GLN A 337 -6.32 -10.09 -1.87
N GLU A 338 -6.83 -9.86 -0.66
CA GLU A 338 -6.01 -9.59 0.53
C GLU A 338 -5.14 -10.78 0.92
N ARG A 339 -5.64 -12.01 0.72
CA ARG A 339 -4.89 -13.24 1.03
C ARG A 339 -3.58 -13.36 0.26
N ARG A 340 -3.48 -12.78 -0.93
CA ARG A 340 -2.26 -12.77 -1.75
C ARG A 340 -1.04 -12.20 -1.02
N LYS A 341 -1.25 -11.34 -0.01
CA LYS A 341 -0.17 -10.75 0.78
C LYS A 341 0.59 -11.74 1.66
N PHE A 342 0.00 -12.90 1.94
CA PHE A 342 0.57 -13.89 2.85
C PHE A 342 1.35 -14.99 2.12
N GLY A 343 1.67 -14.78 0.84
CA GLY A 343 2.44 -15.75 0.03
C GLY A 343 1.79 -17.14 0.05
N PRO A 344 2.58 -18.23 0.19
CA PRO A 344 2.09 -19.61 0.21
C PRO A 344 1.06 -19.93 1.29
N ILE A 345 1.00 -19.16 2.40
CA ILE A 345 -0.03 -19.34 3.45
C ILE A 345 -1.38 -18.79 2.98
N GLY A 346 -1.34 -17.79 2.10
CA GLY A 346 -2.49 -17.18 1.47
C GLY A 346 -3.00 -17.99 0.28
N TRP A 347 -2.13 -18.17 -0.72
CA TRP A 347 -2.34 -18.91 -1.96
C TRP A 347 -1.04 -19.65 -2.32
N ASN A 348 -1.14 -20.90 -2.79
CA ASN A 348 0.06 -21.62 -3.24
C ASN A 348 0.69 -20.94 -4.46
N ILE A 349 -0.15 -20.39 -5.35
CA ILE A 349 0.27 -19.61 -6.53
C ILE A 349 -0.31 -18.19 -6.43
N PRO A 350 0.46 -17.13 -6.72
CA PRO A 350 0.01 -15.76 -6.57
C PRO A 350 -0.92 -15.32 -7.72
N TYR A 351 -2.15 -15.83 -7.73
CA TYR A 351 -3.18 -15.50 -8.74
C TYR A 351 -3.56 -14.02 -8.72
N GLU A 352 -3.95 -13.52 -9.89
CA GLU A 352 -4.45 -12.17 -10.06
C GLU A 352 -5.97 -12.18 -10.17
N PHE A 353 -6.66 -11.60 -9.19
CA PHE A 353 -8.12 -11.38 -9.21
C PHE A 353 -8.38 -9.89 -9.37
N ASN A 354 -9.18 -9.51 -10.36
CA ASN A 354 -9.35 -8.14 -10.79
C ASN A 354 -10.84 -7.73 -10.80
N ALA A 355 -11.10 -6.44 -11.01
CA ALA A 355 -12.46 -5.90 -10.98
C ALA A 355 -13.39 -6.55 -12.03
N SER A 356 -12.84 -7.14 -13.10
CA SER A 356 -13.66 -7.81 -14.11
C SER A 356 -14.30 -9.10 -13.57
N ASP A 357 -13.60 -9.86 -12.73
CA ASP A 357 -14.13 -11.08 -12.09
C ASP A 357 -15.31 -10.76 -11.16
N LEU A 358 -15.19 -9.67 -10.41
CA LEU A 358 -16.26 -9.16 -9.56
C LEU A 358 -17.45 -8.73 -10.42
N ARG A 359 -17.23 -7.91 -11.46
CA ARG A 359 -18.31 -7.39 -12.31
C ARG A 359 -19.09 -8.50 -13.02
N ILE A 360 -18.41 -9.51 -13.57
CA ILE A 360 -19.09 -10.62 -14.25
C ILE A 360 -19.89 -11.47 -13.25
N SER A 361 -19.32 -11.73 -12.08
CA SER A 361 -19.99 -12.49 -11.01
C SER A 361 -21.24 -11.75 -10.54
N VAL A 362 -21.15 -10.44 -10.31
CA VAL A 362 -22.31 -9.62 -9.91
C VAL A 362 -23.40 -9.62 -10.99
N ARG A 363 -23.02 -9.55 -12.26
CA ARG A 363 -23.95 -9.63 -13.39
C ARG A 363 -24.68 -10.99 -13.44
N GLN A 364 -23.97 -12.09 -13.17
CA GLN A 364 -24.57 -13.41 -13.13
C GLN A 364 -25.55 -13.54 -11.95
N VAL A 365 -25.18 -13.09 -10.76
CA VAL A 365 -26.07 -13.08 -9.59
C VAL A 365 -27.37 -12.36 -9.91
N ARG A 366 -27.27 -11.17 -10.52
CA ARG A 366 -28.43 -10.41 -10.96
C ARG A 366 -29.30 -11.22 -11.92
N LEU A 367 -28.69 -11.82 -12.95
CA LEU A 367 -29.41 -12.63 -13.94
C LEU A 367 -30.15 -13.81 -13.30
N PHE A 368 -29.53 -14.51 -12.35
CA PHE A 368 -30.18 -15.62 -11.64
C PHE A 368 -31.36 -15.14 -10.78
N LEU A 369 -31.22 -14.03 -10.05
CA LEU A 369 -32.31 -13.47 -9.25
C LEU A 369 -33.45 -12.87 -10.11
N GLU A 370 -33.17 -12.45 -11.34
CA GLU A 370 -34.22 -11.97 -12.26
C GLU A 370 -34.93 -13.13 -12.98
N SER A 371 -34.26 -14.29 -13.14
CA SER A 371 -34.75 -15.41 -13.97
C SER A 371 -35.42 -16.53 -13.18
N TYR A 372 -35.16 -16.65 -11.87
CA TYR A 372 -35.65 -17.74 -11.04
C TYR A 372 -36.27 -17.22 -9.74
N ASP A 373 -37.39 -17.81 -9.33
CA ASP A 373 -38.03 -17.53 -8.05
C ASP A 373 -37.20 -18.12 -6.88
N ASP A 374 -36.65 -19.32 -7.07
CA ASP A 374 -35.71 -19.96 -6.15
C ASP A 374 -34.27 -19.80 -6.64
N ILE A 375 -33.37 -19.39 -5.74
CA ILE A 375 -31.96 -19.15 -6.08
C ILE A 375 -31.25 -20.48 -6.33
N PRO A 376 -30.72 -20.75 -7.54
CA PRO A 376 -29.98 -21.97 -7.80
C PRO A 376 -28.55 -21.85 -7.25
N LEU A 377 -28.41 -21.93 -5.92
CA LEU A 377 -27.15 -21.70 -5.19
C LEU A 377 -26.00 -22.55 -5.72
N GLN A 378 -26.25 -23.82 -6.08
CA GLN A 378 -25.21 -24.69 -6.62
C GLN A 378 -24.68 -24.21 -7.98
N ALA A 379 -25.56 -23.75 -8.88
CA ALA A 379 -25.17 -23.19 -10.17
C ALA A 379 -24.40 -21.86 -9.98
N LEU A 380 -24.86 -21.04 -9.04
CA LEU A 380 -24.25 -19.77 -8.70
C LEU A 380 -22.85 -19.94 -8.08
N HIS A 381 -22.67 -20.95 -7.22
CA HIS A 381 -21.37 -21.36 -6.66
C HIS A 381 -20.44 -21.87 -7.75
N TYR A 382 -20.94 -22.68 -8.68
CA TYR A 382 -20.15 -23.14 -9.81
C TYR A 382 -19.71 -21.97 -10.72
N CYS A 383 -20.64 -21.10 -11.11
CA CYS A 383 -20.33 -19.95 -11.95
C CYS A 383 -19.33 -18.99 -11.28
N THR A 384 -19.50 -18.71 -9.99
CA THR A 384 -18.60 -17.80 -9.27
C THR A 384 -17.26 -18.48 -8.97
N GLY A 385 -17.29 -19.68 -8.42
CA GLY A 385 -16.14 -20.37 -7.85
C GLY A 385 -15.28 -21.12 -8.84
N GLU A 386 -15.89 -21.85 -9.77
CA GLU A 386 -15.14 -22.64 -10.75
C GLU A 386 -14.94 -21.87 -12.06
N ALA A 387 -15.97 -21.16 -12.55
CA ALA A 387 -15.84 -20.47 -13.83
C ALA A 387 -15.14 -19.11 -13.71
N ASN A 388 -15.68 -18.18 -12.92
CA ASN A 388 -15.17 -16.80 -12.88
C ASN A 388 -13.83 -16.69 -12.14
N TYR A 389 -13.79 -17.15 -10.87
CA TYR A 389 -12.57 -17.09 -10.06
C TYR A 389 -11.69 -18.32 -10.29
N GLY A 390 -12.29 -19.51 -10.34
CA GLY A 390 -11.59 -20.79 -10.52
C GLY A 390 -10.92 -20.93 -11.88
N GLY A 391 -11.41 -20.26 -12.92
CA GLY A 391 -10.76 -20.22 -14.23
C GLY A 391 -9.35 -19.61 -14.21
N ARG A 392 -8.98 -18.91 -13.13
CA ARG A 392 -7.62 -18.40 -12.91
C ARG A 392 -6.77 -19.28 -12.01
N VAL A 393 -7.39 -20.19 -11.28
CA VAL A 393 -6.74 -21.02 -10.27
C VAL A 393 -6.35 -22.35 -10.87
N THR A 394 -5.08 -22.69 -10.72
CA THR A 394 -4.47 -23.88 -11.34
C THR A 394 -4.08 -24.96 -10.33
N ASP A 395 -4.04 -24.64 -9.04
CA ASP A 395 -3.68 -25.56 -7.95
C ASP A 395 -4.94 -26.10 -7.28
N ASP A 396 -5.01 -27.43 -7.13
CA ASP A 396 -6.20 -28.11 -6.60
C ASP A 396 -6.56 -27.69 -5.17
N LYS A 397 -5.56 -27.36 -4.32
CA LYS A 397 -5.83 -26.92 -2.94
C LYS A 397 -6.37 -25.49 -2.93
N ASP A 398 -5.86 -24.63 -3.81
CA ASP A 398 -6.36 -23.27 -3.98
C ASP A 398 -7.78 -23.26 -4.58
N VAL A 399 -8.12 -24.18 -5.50
CA VAL A 399 -9.52 -24.37 -5.97
C VAL A 399 -10.42 -24.73 -4.79
N ARG A 400 -9.99 -25.69 -3.96
CA ARG A 400 -10.72 -26.10 -2.76
C ARG A 400 -10.91 -24.95 -1.77
N LEU A 401 -9.91 -24.07 -1.65
CA LEU A 401 -9.95 -22.89 -0.80
C LEU A 401 -10.99 -21.86 -1.28
N ILE A 402 -11.06 -21.58 -2.58
CA ILE A 402 -12.09 -20.70 -3.16
C ILE A 402 -13.48 -21.27 -2.90
N SER A 403 -13.67 -22.56 -3.18
CA SER A 403 -14.95 -23.24 -2.96
C SER A 403 -15.39 -23.16 -1.49
N ALA A 404 -14.46 -23.34 -0.55
CA ALA A 404 -14.73 -23.19 0.88
C ALA A 404 -15.14 -21.76 1.26
N PHE A 405 -14.51 -20.73 0.68
CA PHE A 405 -14.89 -19.34 0.93
C PHE A 405 -16.28 -19.00 0.40
N LEU A 406 -16.61 -19.43 -0.82
CA LEU A 406 -17.94 -19.24 -1.38
C LEU A 406 -19.00 -19.95 -0.54
N SER A 407 -18.75 -21.21 -0.17
CA SER A 407 -19.64 -21.98 0.70
C SER A 407 -19.81 -21.37 2.11
N ARG A 408 -18.86 -20.54 2.57
CA ARG A 408 -18.92 -19.91 3.90
C ARG A 408 -19.63 -18.56 3.87
N TYR A 409 -19.36 -17.76 2.84
CA TYR A 409 -19.78 -16.36 2.75
C TYR A 409 -20.99 -16.13 1.85
N PHE A 410 -21.31 -17.06 0.96
CA PHE A 410 -22.26 -16.89 -0.13
C PHE A 410 -23.37 -17.95 -0.08
N ASN A 411 -24.14 -17.96 1.02
CA ASN A 411 -25.26 -18.87 1.26
C ASN A 411 -26.58 -18.12 1.43
#